data_AF-A0A806JBR6-F1
#
_entry.id   AF-A0A806JBR6-F1
#
_cell.length_a   1.000
_cell.length_b   1.000
_cell.length_c   1.000
_cell.angle_alpha   90.00
_cell.angle_beta   90.00
_cell.angle_gamma   90.00
#
_symmetry.space_group_name_H-M   'P 1'
#
loop_
_entity.id
_entity.type
_entity.pdbx_description
1 polymer ?
#
loop_
_entity_poly.entity_id
_entity_poly.type
_entity_poly.pdbx_seq_one_letter_code
_entity_poly.pdbx_strand_id
1 'polypeptide(L)'
;MKCEQHSAKPEKIKSPPMDYQAVADLYNQANQNSGSRLPMVEKINDARRKGIKKLMAELREPSLECAELYFNALFASLRPFHTGENGGWVANFDWAIRPATVLKVREGAL
;
A
#
# COMPACT_ATOMS: atom_id res chain seq x y z
N MET A 1 37.27 -43.78 -4.29
CA MET A 1 37.11 -42.45 -3.66
C MET A 1 36.59 -41.47 -4.69
N LYS A 2 35.35 -41.00 -4.51
CA LYS A 2 34.84 -39.73 -5.06
C LYS A 2 33.64 -39.32 -4.21
N CYS A 3 33.82 -38.26 -3.43
CA CYS A 3 32.78 -37.61 -2.67
C CYS A 3 32.18 -36.53 -3.57
N GLU A 4 30.94 -36.70 -4.01
CA GLU A 4 30.18 -35.63 -4.65
C GLU A 4 29.34 -34.93 -3.59
N GLN A 5 29.72 -33.69 -3.29
CA GLN A 5 29.00 -32.80 -2.41
C GLN A 5 27.76 -32.27 -3.15
N HIS A 6 26.59 -32.78 -2.79
CA HIS A 6 25.32 -32.12 -3.11
C HIS A 6 25.15 -30.90 -2.21
N SER A 7 25.58 -29.73 -2.70
CA SER A 7 25.25 -28.46 -2.05
C SER A 7 23.82 -28.07 -2.44
N ALA A 8 22.84 -28.50 -1.63
CA ALA A 8 21.46 -28.04 -1.76
C ALA A 8 21.41 -26.54 -1.41
N LYS A 9 21.06 -25.71 -2.39
CA LYS A 9 20.75 -24.28 -2.18
C LYS A 9 19.52 -24.20 -1.26
N PRO A 10 19.49 -23.31 -0.26
CA PRO A 10 18.31 -23.18 0.59
C PRO A 10 17.12 -22.73 -0.27
N GLU A 11 16.09 -23.58 -0.33
CA GLU A 11 14.84 -23.23 -0.99
C GLU A 11 14.25 -22.02 -0.26
N LYS A 12 14.13 -20.90 -0.98
CA LYS A 12 13.43 -19.72 -0.48
C LYS A 12 12.01 -20.14 -0.14
N ILE A 13 11.69 -20.17 1.15
CA ILE A 13 10.32 -20.30 1.64
C ILE A 13 9.54 -19.17 0.98
N LYS A 14 8.70 -19.52 0.01
CA LYS A 14 7.88 -18.54 -0.71
C LYS A 14 6.84 -18.06 0.28
N SER A 15 6.95 -16.81 0.73
CA SER A 15 5.85 -16.15 1.43
C SER A 15 4.57 -16.33 0.60
N PRO A 16 3.41 -16.58 1.24
CA PRO A 16 2.16 -16.74 0.53
C PRO A 16 1.94 -15.57 -0.44
N PRO A 17 1.32 -15.81 -1.62
CA PRO A 17 1.08 -14.76 -2.60
C PRO A 17 0.29 -13.62 -1.97
N MET A 18 0.85 -12.40 -2.03
CA MET A 18 0.19 -11.18 -1.55
C MET A 18 -1.04 -10.89 -2.40
N ASP A 19 -2.19 -10.70 -1.75
CA ASP A 19 -3.43 -10.28 -2.41
C ASP A 19 -3.43 -8.76 -2.65
N TYR A 20 -2.97 -8.37 -3.84
CA TYR A 20 -2.92 -6.95 -4.23
C TYR A 20 -4.30 -6.33 -4.42
N GLN A 21 -5.32 -7.14 -4.77
CA GLN A 21 -6.66 -6.63 -4.98
C GLN A 21 -7.29 -6.27 -3.63
N ALA A 22 -7.13 -7.14 -2.63
CA ALA A 22 -7.59 -6.86 -1.27
C ALA A 22 -7.00 -5.55 -0.71
N VAL A 23 -5.73 -5.25 -0.96
CA VAL A 23 -5.12 -3.96 -0.52
C VAL A 23 -5.77 -2.75 -1.21
N ALA A 24 -6.12 -2.87 -2.49
CA ALA A 24 -6.81 -1.79 -3.20
C ALA A 24 -8.27 -1.64 -2.74
N ASP A 25 -8.93 -2.74 -2.41
CA ASP A 25 -10.28 -2.75 -1.89
C ASP A 25 -10.33 -2.07 -0.51
N LEU A 26 -9.34 -2.29 0.36
CA LEU A 26 -9.20 -1.58 1.64
C LEU A 26 -9.06 -0.07 1.44
N TYR A 27 -8.29 0.38 0.46
CA TYR A 27 -8.21 1.80 0.10
C TYR A 27 -9.58 2.34 -0.35
N ASN A 28 -10.28 1.62 -1.23
CA ASN A 28 -11.59 2.02 -1.73
C ASN A 28 -12.64 2.09 -0.60
N GLN A 29 -12.61 1.12 0.32
CA GLN A 29 -13.48 1.09 1.50
C GLN A 29 -13.20 2.27 2.43
N ALA A 30 -11.94 2.55 2.75
CA ALA A 30 -11.56 3.73 3.55
C ALA A 30 -11.99 5.03 2.87
N ASN A 31 -11.80 5.13 1.54
CA ASN A 31 -12.26 6.26 0.76
C ASN A 31 -13.78 6.44 0.86
N GLN A 32 -14.54 5.37 0.65
CA GLN A 32 -16.00 5.38 0.74
C GLN A 32 -16.47 5.82 2.14
N ASN A 33 -15.87 5.26 3.19
CA ASN A 33 -16.16 5.62 4.58
C ASN A 33 -15.83 7.09 4.90
N SER A 34 -14.88 7.68 4.18
CA SER A 34 -14.53 9.10 4.30
C SER A 34 -15.43 10.03 3.48
N GLY A 35 -16.40 9.52 2.72
CA GLY A 35 -17.26 10.30 1.83
C GLY A 35 -16.78 10.37 0.38
N SER A 36 -16.00 9.39 -0.08
CA SER A 36 -15.57 9.22 -1.47
C SER A 36 -14.83 10.44 -2.04
N ARG A 37 -13.87 10.98 -1.29
CA ARG A 37 -13.17 12.23 -1.62
C ARG A 37 -12.07 12.08 -2.67
N LEU A 38 -11.54 10.87 -2.84
CA LEU A 38 -10.48 10.57 -3.81
C LEU A 38 -10.98 9.62 -4.92
N PRO A 39 -10.28 9.51 -6.06
CA PRO A 39 -10.63 8.53 -7.10
C PRO A 39 -10.52 7.09 -6.60
N MET A 40 -11.48 6.24 -7.01
CA MET A 40 -11.48 4.80 -6.74
C MET A 40 -10.44 4.06 -7.58
N VAL A 41 -9.96 2.94 -7.06
CA VAL A 41 -9.06 2.03 -7.76
C VAL A 41 -9.87 1.00 -8.55
N GLU A 42 -9.77 1.03 -9.87
CA GLU A 42 -10.44 0.07 -10.75
C GLU A 42 -9.56 -1.12 -11.14
N LYS A 43 -8.24 -0.91 -11.27
CA LYS A 43 -7.31 -1.91 -11.83
C LYS A 43 -5.97 -1.94 -11.11
N ILE A 44 -5.43 -3.14 -10.97
CA ILE A 44 -4.10 -3.40 -10.41
C ILE A 44 -3.13 -3.82 -11.52
N ASN A 45 -2.34 -2.87 -11.98
CA ASN A 45 -1.25 -3.07 -12.93
C ASN A 45 0.09 -3.38 -12.21
N ASP A 46 1.14 -3.67 -12.98
CA ASP A 46 2.45 -4.02 -12.43
C ASP A 46 3.10 -2.91 -11.60
N ALA A 47 2.85 -1.64 -11.96
CA ALA A 47 3.34 -0.50 -11.19
C ALA A 47 2.69 -0.45 -9.79
N ARG A 48 1.36 -0.64 -9.72
CA ARG A 48 0.61 -0.72 -8.46
C ARG A 48 1.01 -1.92 -7.62
N ARG A 49 1.24 -3.09 -8.24
CA ARG A 49 1.78 -4.27 -7.53
C ARG A 49 3.12 -3.95 -6.87
N LYS A 50 4.03 -3.27 -7.57
CA LYS A 50 5.32 -2.84 -7.01
C LYS A 50 5.14 -1.80 -5.89
N GLY A 51 4.23 -0.85 -6.05
CA GLY A 51 3.89 0.13 -5.02
C GLY A 51 3.33 -0.51 -3.76
N ILE A 52 2.39 -1.44 -3.89
CA ILE A 52 1.80 -2.19 -2.78
C ILE A 52 2.88 -3.00 -2.04
N LYS A 53 3.79 -3.68 -2.76
CA LYS A 53 4.92 -4.37 -2.10
C LYS A 53 5.76 -3.43 -1.24
N LYS A 54 6.01 -2.20 -1.71
CA LYS A 54 6.74 -1.20 -0.96
C LYS A 54 5.95 -0.73 0.25
N LEU A 55 4.66 -0.40 0.08
CA LEU A 55 3.77 -0.09 1.20
C LEU A 55 3.86 -1.16 2.29
N MET A 56 3.65 -2.43 1.92
CA MET A 56 3.61 -3.55 2.87
C MET A 56 4.95 -3.76 3.60
N ALA A 57 6.08 -3.39 2.99
CA ALA A 57 7.39 -3.43 3.63
C ALA A 57 7.63 -2.26 4.61
N GLU A 58 6.89 -1.16 4.47
CA GLU A 58 6.94 0.02 5.36
C GLU A 58 5.95 -0.08 6.53
N LEU A 59 5.01 -1.02 6.49
CA LEU A 59 4.09 -1.28 7.59
C LEU A 59 4.81 -1.96 8.74
N ARG A 60 4.23 -1.88 9.95
CA ARG A 60 4.74 -2.60 11.12
C ARG A 60 4.86 -4.10 10.83
N GLU A 61 3.83 -4.64 10.19
CA GLU A 61 3.78 -6.00 9.68
C GLU A 61 3.12 -5.99 8.30
N PRO A 62 3.55 -6.87 7.37
CA PRO A 62 2.99 -6.95 6.03
C PRO A 62 1.64 -7.69 6.02
N SER A 63 0.64 -7.14 6.72
CA SER A 63 -0.72 -7.70 6.84
C SER A 63 -1.80 -6.78 6.28
N LEU A 64 -2.93 -7.36 5.88
CA LEU A 64 -4.10 -6.58 5.42
C LEU A 64 -4.64 -5.66 6.51
N GLU A 65 -4.62 -6.11 7.77
CA GLU A 65 -5.02 -5.29 8.92
C GLU A 65 -4.13 -4.04 9.08
N CYS A 66 -2.81 -4.17 8.97
CA CYS A 66 -1.92 -3.01 9.01
C CYS A 66 -2.15 -2.07 7.81
N ALA A 67 -2.50 -2.60 6.64
CA ALA A 67 -2.83 -1.79 5.46
C ALA A 67 -4.16 -1.04 5.65
N GLU A 68 -5.17 -1.68 6.24
CA GLU A 68 -6.45 -1.05 6.58
C GLU A 68 -6.25 0.10 7.57
N LEU A 69 -5.53 -0.14 8.67
CA LEU A 69 -5.20 0.89 9.66
C LEU A 69 -4.45 2.06 9.03
N TYR A 70 -3.50 1.76 8.12
CA TYR A 70 -2.79 2.78 7.36
C TYR A 70 -3.73 3.64 6.52
N PHE A 71 -4.62 3.04 5.72
CA PHE A 71 -5.53 3.80 4.87
C PHE A 71 -6.53 4.61 5.70
N ASN A 72 -7.06 4.07 6.80
CA ASN A 72 -7.91 4.81 7.71
C ASN A 72 -7.20 6.06 8.27
N ALA A 73 -5.94 5.92 8.69
CA ALA A 73 -5.13 7.04 9.17
C ALA A 73 -4.82 8.07 8.06
N LEU A 74 -4.52 7.60 6.84
CA LEU A 74 -4.30 8.45 5.67
C LEU A 74 -5.54 9.31 5.40
N PHE A 75 -6.73 8.69 5.30
CA PHE A 75 -7.99 9.38 4.99
C PHE A 75 -8.41 10.35 6.10
N ALA A 76 -8.17 10.00 7.36
CA ALA A 76 -8.38 10.91 8.49
C ALA A 76 -7.47 12.16 8.45
N SER A 77 -6.30 12.04 7.81
CA SER A 77 -5.30 13.11 7.74
C SER A 77 -5.39 13.95 6.45
N LEU A 78 -6.32 13.65 5.53
CA LEU A 78 -6.45 14.39 4.28
C LEU A 78 -6.90 15.84 4.51
N ARG A 79 -6.09 16.76 3.98
CA ARG A 79 -6.37 18.20 3.91
C ARG A 79 -7.02 18.59 2.57
N PRO A 80 -7.76 19.73 2.47
CA PRO A 80 -8.41 20.21 1.24
C PRO A 80 -7.54 20.19 -0.02
N PHE A 81 -6.24 20.47 0.13
CA PHE A 81 -5.26 20.40 -0.95
C PHE A 81 -5.17 19.01 -1.62
N HIS A 82 -5.36 17.93 -0.86
CA HIS A 82 -5.28 16.55 -1.38
C HIS A 82 -6.55 16.14 -2.13
N THR A 83 -7.68 16.79 -1.87
CA THR A 83 -8.98 16.44 -2.46
C THR A 83 -9.35 17.33 -3.64
N GLY A 84 -8.42 18.16 -4.13
CA GLY A 84 -8.65 19.09 -5.24
C GLY A 84 -9.59 20.24 -4.91
N GLU A 85 -9.85 20.49 -3.62
CA GLU A 85 -10.61 21.65 -3.21
C GLU A 85 -9.84 22.90 -3.66
N ASN A 86 -10.49 23.75 -4.47
CA ASN A 86 -9.91 24.89 -5.22
C ASN A 86 -9.24 24.59 -6.57
N GLY A 87 -9.60 23.49 -7.24
CA GLY A 87 -9.16 23.22 -8.62
C GLY A 87 -7.69 22.77 -8.74
N GLY A 88 -7.09 22.37 -7.63
CA GLY A 88 -5.73 21.89 -7.56
C GLY A 88 -5.57 20.41 -7.93
N TRP A 89 -4.38 19.89 -7.66
CA TRP A 89 -4.09 18.48 -7.79
C TRP A 89 -4.96 17.63 -6.85
N VAL A 90 -5.36 16.44 -7.30
CA VAL A 90 -6.11 15.46 -6.50
C VAL A 90 -5.21 14.26 -6.22
N ALA A 91 -5.11 13.89 -4.94
CA ALA A 91 -4.43 12.68 -4.50
C ALA A 91 -5.12 11.43 -5.05
N ASN A 92 -4.34 10.37 -5.27
CA ASN A 92 -4.84 9.11 -5.76
C ASN A 92 -4.12 7.94 -5.10
N PHE A 93 -4.55 6.71 -5.42
CA PHE A 93 -3.94 5.49 -4.89
C PHE A 93 -2.42 5.42 -5.13
N ASP A 94 -1.94 5.83 -6.31
CA ASP A 94 -0.52 5.76 -6.65
C ASP A 94 0.33 6.76 -5.85
N TRP A 95 -0.28 7.82 -5.31
CA TRP A 95 0.32 8.70 -4.31
C TRP A 95 0.19 8.11 -2.90
N ALA A 96 -0.96 7.56 -2.56
CA ALA A 96 -1.26 6.98 -1.25
C ALA A 96 -0.28 5.86 -0.87
N ILE A 97 0.21 5.07 -1.82
CA ILE A 97 1.11 3.93 -1.55
C ILE A 97 2.60 4.26 -1.68
N ARG A 98 2.98 5.55 -1.84
CA ARG A 98 4.39 5.94 -1.95
C ARG A 98 5.06 5.89 -0.59
N PRO A 99 6.33 5.43 -0.48
CA PRO A 99 7.05 5.43 0.79
C PRO A 99 7.06 6.80 1.49
N ALA A 100 7.22 7.89 0.74
CA ALA A 100 7.18 9.24 1.29
C ALA A 100 5.82 9.62 1.90
N THR A 101 4.71 9.16 1.32
CA THR A 101 3.37 9.38 1.87
C THR A 101 3.16 8.53 3.11
N VAL A 102 3.59 7.26 3.06
CA VAL A 102 3.50 6.33 4.20
C VAL A 102 4.22 6.90 5.42
N LEU A 103 5.44 7.41 5.23
CA LEU A 103 6.22 8.04 6.29
C LEU A 103 5.49 9.23 6.91
N LYS A 104 4.97 10.15 6.08
CA LYS A 104 4.22 11.32 6.55
C LYS A 104 2.99 10.96 7.38
N VAL A 105 2.24 9.94 6.98
CA VAL A 105 1.07 9.47 7.76
C VAL A 105 1.52 8.92 9.11
N ARG A 106 2.58 8.10 9.14
CA ARG A 106 3.09 7.50 10.38
C ARG A 106 3.65 8.54 11.34
N GLU A 107 4.21 9.62 10.83
CA GLU A 107 4.77 10.74 11.61
C GLU A 107 3.72 11.80 11.96
N GLY A 108 2.47 11.68 11.48
CA GLY A 108 1.43 12.69 11.69
C GLY A 108 1.71 14.03 10.97
N ALA A 109 2.51 14.00 9.90
CA ALA A 109 3.00 15.16 9.17
C ALA A 109 2.33 15.34 7.79
N LEU A 110 1.18 14.71 7.56
CA LEU A 110 0.48 14.70 6.27
C LEU A 110 -0.14 16.05 5.88
#